data_AF-A0A096BHN6-F1
#
_entry.id   AF-A0A096BHN6-F1
#
_cell.length_a   1.000
_cell.length_b   1.000
_cell.length_c   1.000
_cell.angle_alpha   90.00
_cell.angle_beta   90.00
_cell.angle_gamma   90.00
#
_symmetry.space_group_name_H-M   'P 1'
#
loop_
_entity.id
_entity.type
_entity.pdbx_description
1 polymer ?
#
loop_
_entity_poly.entity_id
_entity_poly.type
_entity_poly.pdbx_seq_one_letter_code
_entity_poly.pdbx_strand_id
1 'polypeptide(L)'
;MTSEILISSIAFGLFIVCPRMAGMIHVINKHSNVSILRTVLVGTLMSIPLLLLMLVMFEYLGIWGAIVICVLTDFIATLIMKEISKTAAIETFIIALFVILGVKIAPIISNFIVSLF
;
A
#
# COMPACT_ATOMS: atom_id res chain seq x y z
N MET A 1 12.77 15.59 21.11
CA MET A 1 11.33 15.27 21.17
C MET A 1 10.50 15.91 20.05
N THR A 2 10.29 17.24 19.99
CA THR A 2 9.48 17.85 18.89
C THR A 2 10.10 17.67 17.50
N SER A 3 11.43 17.85 17.38
CA SER A 3 12.13 17.67 16.09
C SER A 3 12.12 16.21 15.60
N GLU A 4 12.22 15.24 16.51
CA GLU A 4 12.21 13.82 16.15
C GLU A 4 10.84 13.39 15.64
N ILE A 5 9.76 13.80 16.34
CA ILE A 5 8.39 13.54 15.88
C ILE A 5 8.16 14.14 14.50
N LEU A 6 8.65 15.36 14.26
CA LEU A 6 8.50 16.03 12.97
C LEU A 6 9.23 15.27 11.86
N ILE A 7 10.50 14.90 12.08
CA ILE A 7 11.31 14.16 11.09
C ILE A 7 10.70 12.79 10.80
N SER A 8 10.31 12.04 11.84
CA SER A 8 9.67 10.73 11.68
C SER A 8 8.32 10.83 10.96
N SER A 9 7.53 11.88 11.24
CA SER A 9 6.25 12.11 10.56
C SER A 9 6.45 12.42 9.08
N ILE A 10 7.44 13.24 8.74
CA ILE A 10 7.77 13.56 7.34
C ILE A 10 8.26 12.30 6.61
N ALA A 11 9.18 11.55 7.20
CA ALA A 11 9.69 10.31 6.62
C ALA A 11 8.57 9.30 6.40
N PHE A 12 7.70 9.10 7.40
CA PHE A 12 6.55 8.22 7.28
C PHE A 12 5.58 8.69 6.18
N GLY A 13 5.32 9.99 6.08
CA GLY A 13 4.52 10.58 5.01
C GLY A 13 5.07 10.31 3.61
N LEU A 14 6.40 10.34 3.45
CA LEU A 14 7.05 9.98 2.19
C LEU A 14 6.88 8.49 1.86
N PHE A 15 6.87 7.60 2.85
CA PHE A 15 6.60 6.18 2.64
C PHE A 15 5.15 5.87 2.21
N ILE A 16 4.18 6.71 2.58
CA ILE A 16 2.80 6.59 2.10
C ILE A 16 2.75 6.77 0.57
N VAL A 17 3.58 7.66 0.03
CA VAL A 17 3.76 7.83 -1.42
C VAL A 17 4.60 6.69 -1.96
N CYS A 18 3.92 5.60 -2.33
CA CYS A 18 4.56 4.37 -2.79
C CYS A 18 4.25 4.09 -4.27
N PRO A 19 5.10 3.30 -4.97
CA PRO A 19 4.87 2.93 -6.37
C PRO A 19 3.53 2.22 -6.58
N ARG A 20 3.01 1.52 -5.56
CA ARG A 20 1.68 0.92 -5.58
C ARG A 20 0.56 1.96 -5.75
N MET A 21 0.63 3.08 -5.01
CA MET A 21 -0.35 4.17 -5.11
C MET A 21 -0.33 4.81 -6.50
N ALA A 22 0.86 5.00 -7.07
CA ALA A 22 1.02 5.50 -8.43
C ALA A 22 0.40 4.53 -9.47
N GLY A 23 0.61 3.22 -9.31
CA GLY A 23 -0.03 2.20 -10.14
C GLY A 23 -1.56 2.28 -10.09
N MET A 24 -2.14 2.42 -8.91
CA MET A 24 -3.60 2.56 -8.75
C MET A 24 -4.13 3.84 -9.41
N ILE A 25 -3.44 4.97 -9.26
CA ILE A 25 -3.83 6.23 -9.93
C ILE A 25 -3.83 6.06 -11.44
N HIS A 26 -2.84 5.36 -12.00
CA HIS A 26 -2.79 5.07 -13.43
C HIS A 26 -3.98 4.22 -13.89
N VAL A 27 -4.29 3.13 -13.16
CA VAL A 27 -5.43 2.25 -13.47
C VAL A 27 -6.76 3.01 -13.39
N ILE A 28 -6.97 3.81 -12.34
CA ILE A 28 -8.18 4.61 -12.16
C ILE A 28 -8.34 5.62 -13.28
N ASN A 29 -7.28 6.34 -13.66
CA ASN A 29 -7.34 7.32 -14.73
C ASN A 29 -7.59 6.68 -16.11
N LYS A 30 -7.08 5.47 -16.32
CA LYS A 30 -7.26 4.71 -17.57
C LYS A 30 -8.68 4.16 -17.73
N HIS A 31 -9.30 3.72 -16.63
CA HIS A 31 -10.56 2.97 -16.66
C HIS A 31 -11.75 3.73 -16.07
N SER A 32 -11.57 4.93 -15.52
CA SER A 32 -12.64 5.73 -14.92
C SER A 32 -12.59 7.18 -15.39
N ASN A 33 -13.77 7.80 -15.52
CA ASN A 33 -13.92 9.21 -15.92
C ASN A 33 -13.99 10.17 -14.71
N VAL A 34 -13.73 9.70 -13.49
CA VAL A 34 -13.73 10.56 -12.29
C VAL A 34 -12.46 11.40 -12.20
N SER A 35 -12.56 12.59 -11.61
CA SER A 35 -11.41 13.44 -11.39
C SER A 35 -10.43 12.79 -10.40
N ILE A 36 -9.21 12.51 -10.86
CA ILE A 36 -8.14 11.88 -10.08
C ILE A 36 -7.93 12.60 -8.74
N LEU A 37 -7.90 13.94 -8.77
CA LEU A 37 -7.70 14.76 -7.58
C LEU A 37 -8.74 14.46 -6.50
N ARG A 38 -10.02 14.35 -6.89
CA ARG A 38 -11.11 14.09 -5.95
C ARG A 38 -11.03 12.68 -5.40
N THR A 39 -10.72 11.70 -6.26
CA THR A 39 -10.54 10.30 -5.87
C THR A 39 -9.39 10.15 -4.88
N VAL A 40 -8.26 10.83 -5.10
CA VAL A 40 -7.10 10.81 -4.19
C VAL A 40 -7.42 11.47 -2.86
N LEU A 41 -8.09 12.64 -2.85
CA LEU A 41 -8.43 13.33 -1.61
C LEU A 41 -9.40 12.50 -0.75
N VAL A 42 -10.47 11.98 -1.35
CA VAL A 42 -11.45 11.13 -0.63
C VAL A 42 -10.81 9.81 -0.22
N GLY A 43 -10.02 9.19 -1.09
CA GLY A 43 -9.31 7.94 -0.81
C GLY A 43 -8.30 8.06 0.32
N THR A 44 -7.56 9.18 0.38
CA THR A 44 -6.61 9.45 1.47
C THR A 44 -7.34 9.69 2.79
N LEU A 45 -8.48 10.37 2.77
CA LEU A 45 -9.29 10.53 3.99
C LEU A 45 -9.80 9.18 4.49
N MET A 46 -10.25 8.32 3.57
CA MET A 46 -10.70 6.96 3.87
C MET A 46 -9.55 6.05 4.33
N SER A 47 -8.29 6.34 3.99
CA SER A 47 -7.14 5.50 4.38
C SER A 47 -6.70 5.73 5.82
N ILE A 48 -7.04 6.87 6.45
CA ILE A 48 -6.66 7.16 7.85
C ILE A 48 -7.14 6.07 8.83
N PRO A 49 -8.43 5.66 8.82
CA PRO A 49 -8.90 4.54 9.65
C PRO A 49 -8.16 3.22 9.37
N LEU A 50 -7.80 2.95 8.11
CA LEU A 50 -7.09 1.72 7.74
C LEU A 50 -5.64 1.73 8.22
N LEU A 51 -4.98 2.89 8.18
CA LEU A 51 -3.64 3.07 8.73
C LEU A 51 -3.63 2.87 10.25
N LEU A 52 -4.64 3.42 10.95
CA LEU A 52 -4.85 3.17 12.38
C LEU A 52 -5.09 1.69 12.67
N LEU A 53 -5.92 1.02 11.86
CA LEU A 53 -6.17 -0.42 12.00
C LEU A 53 -4.88 -1.24 11.81
N MET A 54 -4.06 -0.90 10.80
CA MET A 54 -2.77 -1.54 10.58
C MET A 54 -1.83 -1.34 11.77
N LEU A 55 -1.79 -0.13 12.35
CA LEU A 55 -0.99 0.17 13.55
C LEU A 55 -1.45 -0.67 14.74
N VAL A 56 -2.75 -0.74 15.00
CA VAL A 56 -3.31 -1.56 16.08
C VAL A 56 -2.95 -3.03 15.87
N MET A 57 -3.09 -3.56 14.66
CA MET A 57 -2.69 -4.94 14.36
C MET A 57 -1.18 -5.15 14.49
N PHE A 58 -0.37 -4.14 14.16
CA PHE A 58 1.08 -4.17 14.38
C PHE A 58 1.42 -4.26 15.88
N GLU A 59 0.71 -3.53 16.74
CA GLU A 59 0.94 -3.58 18.19
C GLU A 59 0.59 -4.96 18.80
N TYR A 60 -0.49 -5.59 18.35
CA TYR A 60 -0.93 -6.89 18.89
C TYR A 60 -0.22 -8.11 18.31
N LEU A 61 0.04 -8.11 17.00
CA LEU A 61 0.51 -9.28 16.24
C LEU A 61 1.87 -9.04 15.57
N GLY A 62 2.51 -7.89 15.86
CA GLY A 62 3.77 -7.49 15.25
C GLY A 62 3.66 -7.28 13.75
N ILE A 63 4.80 -7.44 13.07
CA ILE A 63 4.92 -7.31 11.61
C ILE A 63 3.93 -8.22 10.86
N TRP A 64 3.67 -9.43 11.37
CA TRP A 64 2.76 -10.37 10.73
C TRP A 64 1.31 -9.88 10.71
N GLY A 65 0.84 -9.22 11.77
CA GLY A 65 -0.48 -8.60 11.80
C GLY A 65 -0.65 -7.49 10.77
N ALA A 66 0.35 -6.61 10.68
CA ALA A 66 0.36 -5.54 9.69
C ALA A 66 0.37 -6.10 8.25
N ILE A 67 1.17 -7.13 7.97
CA ILE A 67 1.21 -7.77 6.65
C ILE A 67 -0.14 -8.37 6.29
N VAL A 68 -0.81 -9.07 7.21
CA VAL A 68 -2.13 -9.66 6.94
C VAL A 68 -3.15 -8.58 6.59
N ILE A 69 -3.21 -7.48 7.34
CA ILE A 69 -4.10 -6.35 7.01
C ILE A 69 -3.76 -5.76 5.64
N CYS A 70 -2.48 -5.48 5.37
CA CYS A 70 -2.06 -4.96 4.07
C CYS A 70 -2.53 -5.87 2.93
N VAL A 71 -2.23 -7.17 3.00
CA VAL A 71 -2.66 -8.14 1.99
C VAL A 71 -4.17 -8.16 1.82
N LEU A 72 -4.94 -8.20 2.91
CA LEU A 72 -6.40 -8.18 2.84
C LEU A 72 -6.92 -6.91 2.15
N THR A 73 -6.37 -5.74 2.49
CA THR A 73 -6.79 -4.47 1.87
C THR A 73 -6.48 -4.43 0.36
N ASP A 74 -5.42 -5.09 -0.08
CA ASP A 74 -5.04 -5.17 -1.50
C ASP A 74 -6.00 -6.06 -2.29
N PHE A 75 -6.41 -7.19 -1.71
CA PHE A 75 -7.44 -8.05 -2.28
C PHE A 75 -8.80 -7.35 -2.33
N ILE A 76 -9.19 -6.66 -1.25
CA ILE A 76 -10.44 -5.89 -1.22
C ILE A 76 -10.42 -4.79 -2.28
N ALA A 77 -9.32 -4.06 -2.44
CA ALA A 77 -9.19 -3.04 -3.47
C ALA A 77 -9.34 -3.63 -4.89
N THR A 78 -8.75 -4.80 -5.13
CA THR A 78 -8.90 -5.54 -6.39
C THR A 78 -10.37 -5.90 -6.67
N LEU A 79 -11.07 -6.41 -5.65
CA LEU A 79 -12.49 -6.76 -5.75
C LEU A 79 -13.36 -5.54 -6.03
N ILE A 80 -13.07 -4.39 -5.42
CA ILE A 80 -13.81 -3.14 -5.67
C ILE A 80 -13.54 -2.64 -7.10
N MET A 81 -12.28 -2.71 -7.58
CA MET A 81 -11.93 -2.29 -8.95
C MET A 81 -12.60 -3.15 -10.03
N LYS A 82 -13.01 -4.38 -9.70
CA LYS A 82 -13.82 -5.25 -10.58
C LYS A 82 -15.13 -4.61 -11.02
N GLU A 83 -15.75 -3.81 -10.15
CA GLU A 83 -17.01 -3.13 -10.46
C GLU A 83 -16.82 -1.99 -11.47
N ILE A 84 -15.60 -1.44 -11.59
CA ILE A 84 -15.28 -0.41 -12.60
C ILE A 84 -14.98 -1.07 -13.94
N SER A 85 -14.04 -2.03 -13.96
CA SER A 85 -13.78 -2.83 -15.15
C SER A 85 -13.03 -4.12 -14.83
N LYS A 86 -13.24 -5.17 -15.64
CA LYS A 86 -12.50 -6.42 -15.51
C LYS A 86 -11.00 -6.25 -15.73
N THR A 87 -10.60 -5.34 -16.63
CA THR A 87 -9.19 -5.05 -16.91
C THR A 87 -8.52 -4.34 -15.74
N ALA A 88 -9.19 -3.33 -15.14
CA ALA A 88 -8.68 -2.66 -13.95
C ALA A 88 -8.49 -3.63 -12.78
N ALA A 89 -9.40 -4.58 -12.59
CA ALA A 89 -9.26 -5.62 -11.57
C ALA A 89 -8.01 -6.48 -11.80
N ILE A 90 -7.77 -6.92 -13.03
CA ILE A 90 -6.59 -7.75 -13.35
C ILE A 90 -5.30 -6.96 -13.15
N GLU A 91 -5.22 -5.72 -13.64
CA GLU A 91 -4.05 -4.86 -13.43
C GLU A 91 -3.79 -4.63 -11.93
N THR A 92 -4.85 -4.37 -11.16
CA THR A 92 -4.78 -4.18 -9.71
C THR A 92 -4.33 -5.45 -8.97
N PHE A 93 -4.83 -6.61 -9.40
CA PHE A 93 -4.45 -7.90 -8.85
C PHE A 93 -2.97 -8.22 -9.07
N ILE A 94 -2.46 -7.94 -10.27
CA ILE A 94 -1.05 -8.14 -10.61
C ILE A 94 -0.18 -7.24 -9.72
N ILE A 95 -0.53 -5.97 -9.56
CA ILE A 95 0.20 -5.04 -8.68
C ILE A 95 0.23 -5.58 -7.23
N ALA A 96 -0.90 -6.06 -6.71
CA ALA A 96 -0.97 -6.64 -5.37
C ALA A 96 -0.03 -7.85 -5.21
N LEU A 97 0.02 -8.76 -6.19
CA LEU A 97 0.92 -9.91 -6.17
C LEU A 97 2.40 -9.50 -6.14
N PHE A 98 2.78 -8.50 -6.95
CA PHE A 98 4.16 -7.99 -6.96
C PHE A 98 4.59 -7.44 -5.60
N VAL A 99 3.70 -6.72 -4.91
CA VAL A 99 3.99 -6.18 -3.59
C VAL A 99 4.18 -7.29 -2.56
N ILE A 100 3.31 -8.31 -2.56
CA ILE A 100 3.42 -9.48 -1.67
C ILE A 100 4.75 -10.21 -1.88
N LEU A 101 5.13 -10.43 -3.15
CA LEU A 101 6.40 -11.05 -3.50
C LEU A 101 7.57 -10.18 -3.04
N GLY A 102 7.51 -8.86 -3.27
CA GLY A 102 8.54 -7.92 -2.86
C GLY A 102 8.83 -7.96 -1.36
N VAL A 103 7.80 -7.98 -0.52
CA VAL A 103 7.94 -8.08 0.95
C VAL A 103 8.63 -9.39 1.37
N LYS A 104 8.35 -10.50 0.70
CA LYS A 104 8.95 -11.80 1.01
C LYS A 104 10.39 -11.92 0.49
N ILE A 105 10.67 -11.34 -0.67
CA ILE A 105 11.98 -11.42 -1.34
C ILE A 105 12.99 -10.46 -0.71
N ALA A 106 12.57 -9.28 -0.26
CA ALA A 106 13.43 -8.26 0.33
C ALA A 106 14.38 -8.80 1.43
N PRO A 107 13.92 -9.50 2.50
CA PRO A 107 14.81 -10.00 3.54
C PRO A 107 15.78 -11.08 3.03
N ILE A 108 15.37 -11.89 2.05
CA ILE A 108 16.23 -12.94 1.46
C ILE A 108 17.39 -12.31 0.71
N ILE A 109 17.11 -11.32 -0.15
CA ILE A 109 18.13 -10.61 -0.91
C ILE A 109 19.03 -9.82 0.03
N SER A 110 18.46 -9.12 1.02
CA SER A 110 19.25 -8.38 2.01
C SER A 110 20.21 -9.28 2.76
N ASN A 111 19.77 -10.45 3.24
CA ASN A 111 20.64 -11.41 3.93
C ASN A 111 21.74 -11.98 3.02
N PHE A 112 21.42 -12.24 1.75
CA PHE A 112 22.41 -12.72 0.78
C PHE A 112 23.50 -11.67 0.49
N ILE A 113 23.11 -10.41 0.30
CA ILE A 113 24.06 -9.31 0.07
C ILE A 113 24.94 -9.09 1.30
N VAL A 114 24.36 -9.10 2.50
CA VAL A 114 25.12 -8.94 3.75
C VAL A 114 26.07 -10.10 3.97
N SER A 115 25.71 -11.33 3.57
CA SER A 115 26.61 -12.49 3.64
C SER A 115 27.76 -12.45 2.63
N LEU A 116 27.70 -11.60 1.61
CA LEU A 116 28.71 -11.47 0.56
C LEU A 116 29.76 -10.39 0.89
N PHE A 117 29.41 -9.44 1.76
CA PHE A 117 30.30 -8.40 2.32
C PHE A 117 30.99 -8.89 3.60
#